data_AF-A0A1I5E2J5-F1
#
_entry.id   AF-A0A1I5E2J5-F1
#
_cell.length_a   1.000
_cell.length_b   1.000
_cell.length_c   1.000
_cell.angle_alpha   90.00
_cell.angle_beta   90.00
_cell.angle_gamma   90.00
#
_symmetry.space_group_name_H-M   'P 1'
#
loop_
_entity.id
_entity.type
_entity.pdbx_description
1 polymer ?
#
loop_
_entity_poly.entity_id
_entity_poly.type
_entity_poly.pdbx_seq_one_letter_code
_entity_poly.pdbx_strand_id
1 'polypeptide(L)'
;MEKFMFQDRSPKDREQLLRDNATKVESRTYLRALDPAEVIELQNAYTQKAIELSAADDELKMHRENYKAIAKPLKVEMAQIIQGVRTSSEEVTEEVFLLADMDEQMMCYYNRLGELVYSRPLMQNEKQYSITDNFKVVKNG
;
A
#
# COMPACT_ATOMS: atom_id res chain seq x y z
N MET A 1 51.34 36.50 -1.37
CA MET A 1 50.35 37.57 -1.13
C MET A 1 49.84 37.43 0.28
N GLU A 2 49.66 38.53 1.00
CA GLU A 2 49.08 38.50 2.35
C GLU A 2 47.60 38.13 2.29
N LYS A 3 47.16 37.30 3.24
CA LYS A 3 45.77 36.83 3.33
C LYS A 3 44.84 37.91 3.92
N PHE A 4 45.38 38.79 4.75
CA PHE A 4 44.61 39.78 5.50
C PHE A 4 45.25 41.16 5.35
N MET A 5 44.46 42.17 4.99
CA MET A 5 44.90 43.55 4.85
C MET A 5 44.30 44.41 5.99
N PHE A 6 45.05 45.40 6.48
CA PHE A 6 44.63 46.43 7.45
C PHE A 6 43.88 45.88 8.69
N GLN A 7 44.39 44.78 9.28
CA GLN A 7 43.74 44.14 10.43
C GLN A 7 43.79 44.98 11.72
N ASP A 8 44.71 45.93 11.78
CA ASP A 8 44.91 46.89 12.86
C ASP A 8 43.92 48.07 12.83
N ARG A 9 43.04 48.14 11.83
CA ARG A 9 42.01 49.18 11.69
C ARG A 9 40.62 48.64 11.99
N SER A 10 39.71 49.55 12.35
CA SER A 10 38.29 49.23 12.54
C SER A 10 37.68 48.71 11.23
N PRO A 11 36.59 47.92 11.27
CA PRO A 11 35.96 47.40 10.05
C PRO A 11 35.57 48.49 9.04
N LYS A 12 35.09 49.63 9.55
CA LYS A 12 34.69 50.78 8.73
C LYS A 12 35.90 51.44 8.06
N ASP A 13 36.96 51.70 8.83
CA ASP A 13 38.18 52.31 8.29
C ASP A 13 38.89 51.36 7.32
N ARG A 14 38.86 50.06 7.60
CA ARG A 14 39.38 49.01 6.73
C ARG A 14 38.67 48.99 5.38
N GLU A 15 37.34 49.08 5.37
CA GLU A 15 36.58 49.16 4.12
C GLU A 15 36.95 50.42 3.32
N GLN A 16 37.03 51.58 3.96
CA GLN A 16 37.40 52.83 3.30
C GLN A 16 38.81 52.73 2.66
N LEU A 17 39.79 52.24 3.41
CA LEU A 17 41.15 52.04 2.91
C LEU A 17 41.19 51.04 1.74
N LEU A 18 40.41 49.96 1.79
CA LEU A 18 40.30 49.02 0.67
C LEU A 18 39.72 49.68 -0.57
N ARG A 19 38.71 50.55 -0.42
CA ARG A 19 38.11 51.29 -1.55
C ARG A 19 39.08 52.31 -2.15
N ASP A 20 39.76 53.07 -1.30
CA ASP A 20 40.68 54.13 -1.75
C ASP A 20 41.90 53.57 -2.49
N ASN A 21 42.32 52.33 -2.15
CA ASN A 21 43.45 51.64 -2.80
C ASN A 21 43.01 50.65 -3.91
N ALA A 22 41.71 50.46 -4.14
CA ALA A 22 41.22 49.50 -5.13
C ALA A 22 41.33 50.06 -6.55
N THR A 23 41.95 49.29 -7.46
CA THR A 23 41.94 49.61 -8.90
C THR A 23 40.52 49.53 -9.50
N LYS A 24 39.70 48.58 -9.02
CA LYS A 24 38.30 48.38 -9.41
C LYS A 24 37.57 47.63 -8.30
N VAL A 25 36.30 47.97 -8.07
CA VAL A 25 35.41 47.25 -7.16
C VAL A 25 34.39 46.47 -7.97
N GLU A 26 34.22 45.17 -7.69
CA GLU A 26 33.27 44.31 -8.37
C GLU A 26 32.63 43.30 -7.42
N SER A 27 31.42 42.85 -7.75
CA SER A 27 30.72 41.80 -7.01
C SER A 27 31.18 40.43 -7.49
N ARG A 28 31.58 39.57 -6.55
CA ARG A 28 32.02 38.20 -6.85
C ARG A 28 31.54 37.23 -5.78
N THR A 29 31.05 36.09 -6.22
CA THR A 29 30.76 34.95 -5.33
C THR A 29 32.04 34.15 -5.11
N TYR A 30 32.35 33.85 -3.85
CA TYR A 30 33.49 33.02 -3.49
C TYR A 30 33.15 32.16 -2.26
N LEU A 31 33.92 31.10 -2.08
CA LEU A 31 33.81 30.24 -0.90
C LEU A 31 34.61 30.86 0.24
N ARG A 32 33.91 31.21 1.32
CA ARG A 32 34.53 31.59 2.58
C ARG A 32 34.88 30.31 3.35
N ALA A 33 36.09 30.25 3.91
CA ALA A 33 36.43 29.21 4.86
C ALA A 33 35.63 29.40 6.15
N LEU A 34 35.00 28.32 6.61
CA LEU A 34 34.37 28.27 7.92
C LEU A 34 35.44 28.01 8.98
N ASP A 35 35.27 28.59 10.15
CA ASP A 35 36.07 28.20 11.30
C ASP A 35 35.51 26.92 11.96
N PRO A 36 36.29 26.24 12.83
CA PRO A 36 35.84 25.02 13.47
C PRO A 36 34.56 25.17 14.31
N ALA A 37 34.31 26.33 14.92
CA ALA A 37 33.12 26.57 15.71
C ALA A 37 31.88 26.67 14.82
N GLU A 38 31.97 27.42 13.71
CA GLU A 38 30.90 27.48 12.70
C GLU A 38 30.57 26.10 12.12
N VAL A 39 31.59 25.26 11.88
CA VAL A 39 31.38 23.88 11.40
C VAL A 39 30.62 23.05 12.43
N ILE A 40 30.97 23.17 13.72
CA ILE A 40 30.28 22.46 14.81
C ILE A 40 28.82 22.92 14.93
N GLU A 41 28.56 24.23 14.82
CA GLU A 41 27.19 24.76 14.81
C GLU A 41 26.36 24.17 13.67
N LEU A 42 26.91 24.10 12.46
CA LEU A 42 26.24 23.48 11.32
C LEU A 42 26.00 21.98 11.52
N GLN A 43 26.96 21.25 12.10
CA GLN A 43 26.78 19.83 12.42
C GLN A 43 25.67 19.60 13.45
N ASN A 44 25.59 20.45 14.47
CA ASN A 44 24.53 20.39 15.48
C ASN A 44 23.17 20.70 14.86
N ALA A 45 23.08 21.76 14.04
CA ALA A 45 21.86 22.12 13.34
C ALA A 45 21.40 21.00 12.40
N TYR A 46 22.33 20.38 11.66
CA TYR A 46 22.05 19.24 10.80
C TYR A 46 21.52 18.05 11.62
N THR A 47 22.18 17.70 12.71
CA THR A 47 21.79 16.56 13.55
C THR A 47 20.37 16.75 14.11
N GLN A 48 20.05 17.94 14.58
CA GLN A 48 18.71 18.27 15.06
C GLN A 48 17.65 18.10 13.96
N LYS A 49 17.93 18.60 12.75
CA LYS A 49 17.02 18.45 11.61
C LYS A 49 16.87 17.01 11.13
N ALA A 50 17.95 16.22 11.20
CA ALA A 50 17.91 14.80 10.87
C ALA A 50 17.04 14.00 11.84
N ILE A 51 17.11 14.31 13.14
CA ILE A 51 16.25 13.69 14.16
C ILE A 51 14.78 14.05 13.91
N GLU A 52 14.48 15.33 13.67
CA GLU A 52 13.12 15.79 13.35
C GLU A 52 12.56 15.07 12.10
N LEU A 53 13.37 14.92 11.05
CA LEU A 53 12.97 14.23 9.84
C LEU A 53 12.71 12.73 10.09
N SER A 54 13.60 12.08 10.85
CA SER A 54 13.45 10.65 11.18
C SER A 54 12.13 10.39 11.92
N ALA A 55 11.77 11.23 12.89
CA ALA A 55 10.51 11.09 13.61
C ALA A 55 9.29 11.26 12.67
N ALA A 56 9.33 12.24 11.78
CA ALA A 56 8.25 12.45 10.79
C ALA A 56 8.10 11.27 9.82
N ASP A 57 9.21 10.64 9.42
CA ASP A 57 9.19 9.46 8.55
C ASP A 57 8.60 8.23 9.27
N ASP A 58 8.88 8.05 10.56
CA ASP A 58 8.30 6.99 11.37
C ASP A 58 6.77 7.17 11.54
N GLU A 59 6.32 8.40 11.81
CA GLU A 59 4.89 8.73 11.87
C GLU A 59 4.20 8.45 10.53
N LEU A 60 4.80 8.88 9.42
CA LEU A 60 4.27 8.63 8.08
C LEU A 60 4.17 7.13 7.78
N LYS A 61 5.14 6.34 8.22
CA LYS A 61 5.12 4.88 8.07
C LYS A 61 3.93 4.28 8.84
N MET A 62 3.72 4.68 10.09
CA MET A 62 2.56 4.24 10.89
C MET A 62 1.23 4.61 10.23
N HIS A 63 1.09 5.85 9.74
CA HIS A 63 -0.12 6.28 9.04
C HIS A 63 -0.38 5.47 7.76
N ARG A 64 0.67 5.18 6.99
CA ARG A 64 0.57 4.34 5.78
C ARG A 64 0.15 2.92 6.12
N GLU A 65 0.67 2.34 7.19
CA GLU A 65 0.30 1.00 7.65
C GLU A 65 -1.15 0.96 8.12
N ASN A 66 -1.59 1.93 8.92
CA ASN A 66 -2.98 2.07 9.36
C ASN A 66 -3.94 2.24 8.18
N TYR A 67 -3.59 3.09 7.22
CA TYR A 67 -4.38 3.25 6.00
C TYR A 67 -4.47 1.95 5.21
N LYS A 68 -3.36 1.22 5.05
CA LYS A 68 -3.35 -0.08 4.35
C LYS A 68 -4.21 -1.12 5.08
N ALA A 69 -4.18 -1.14 6.41
CA ALA A 69 -4.98 -2.07 7.21
C ALA A 69 -6.48 -1.85 6.99
N ILE A 70 -6.93 -0.60 6.82
CA ILE A 70 -8.33 -0.25 6.53
C ILE A 70 -8.66 -0.48 5.05
N ALA A 71 -7.79 0.00 4.14
CA ALA A 71 -8.09 0.01 2.72
C ALA A 71 -8.02 -1.37 2.06
N LYS A 72 -7.15 -2.27 2.54
CA LYS A 72 -7.00 -3.61 1.95
C LYS A 72 -8.27 -4.46 2.02
N PRO A 73 -8.93 -4.66 3.19
CA PRO A 73 -10.17 -5.44 3.24
C PRO A 73 -11.27 -4.82 2.40
N LEU A 74 -11.44 -3.49 2.44
CA LEU A 74 -12.43 -2.79 1.62
C LEU A 74 -12.21 -3.02 0.11
N LYS A 75 -10.95 -2.98 -0.35
CA LYS A 75 -10.62 -3.25 -1.76
C LYS A 75 -10.91 -4.70 -2.15
N VAL A 76 -10.68 -5.65 -1.24
CA VAL A 76 -11.00 -7.07 -1.48
C VAL A 76 -12.51 -7.27 -1.58
N GLU A 77 -13.27 -6.71 -0.64
CA GLU A 77 -14.74 -6.77 -0.63
C GLU A 77 -15.34 -6.12 -1.88
N MET A 78 -14.88 -4.91 -2.25
CA MET A 78 -15.30 -4.24 -3.49
C MET A 78 -14.99 -5.08 -4.73
N ALA A 79 -13.84 -5.78 -4.75
CA ALA A 79 -13.48 -6.66 -5.86
C ALA A 79 -14.39 -7.89 -5.97
N GLN A 80 -14.81 -8.48 -4.85
CA GLN A 80 -15.79 -9.58 -4.83
C GLN A 80 -17.17 -9.10 -5.30
N ILE A 81 -17.63 -7.95 -4.79
CA ILE A 81 -18.91 -7.35 -5.17
C ILE A 81 -18.94 -7.07 -6.68
N ILE A 82 -17.91 -6.40 -7.22
CA ILE A 82 -17.90 -6.08 -8.65
C ILE A 82 -17.80 -7.33 -9.53
N GLN A 83 -17.13 -8.38 -9.05
CA GLN A 83 -17.10 -9.65 -9.74
C GLN A 83 -18.51 -10.26 -9.81
N GLY A 84 -19.23 -10.31 -8.68
CA GLY A 84 -20.61 -10.83 -8.65
C GLY A 84 -21.58 -10.01 -9.51
N VAL A 85 -21.44 -8.68 -9.52
CA VAL A 85 -22.22 -7.81 -10.42
C VAL A 85 -21.92 -8.15 -11.89
N ARG A 86 -20.65 -8.40 -12.26
CA ARG A 86 -20.25 -8.70 -13.63
C ARG A 86 -20.68 -10.08 -14.10
N THR A 87 -20.64 -11.09 -13.23
CA THR A 87 -21.02 -12.46 -13.58
C THR A 87 -22.49 -12.76 -13.33
N SER A 88 -23.20 -11.87 -12.62
CA SER A 88 -24.54 -12.14 -12.10
C SER A 88 -24.60 -13.45 -11.29
N SER A 89 -23.50 -13.77 -10.60
CA SER A 89 -23.36 -14.98 -9.79
C SER A 89 -22.48 -14.70 -8.57
N GLU A 90 -22.77 -15.37 -7.46
CA GLU A 90 -21.94 -15.33 -6.26
C GLU A 90 -21.35 -16.71 -5.96
N GLU A 91 -20.15 -16.72 -5.39
CA GLU A 91 -19.52 -17.96 -4.95
C GLU A 91 -20.03 -18.30 -3.54
N VAL A 92 -20.94 -19.28 -3.47
CA VAL A 92 -21.54 -19.75 -2.21
C VAL A 92 -20.89 -21.05 -1.82
N THR A 93 -20.42 -21.14 -0.57
CA THR A 93 -19.98 -22.40 0.04
C THR A 93 -20.99 -22.80 1.10
N GLU A 94 -21.81 -23.79 0.79
CA GLU A 94 -22.81 -24.32 1.70
C GLU A 94 -22.86 -25.85 1.63
N GLU A 95 -23.55 -26.45 2.60
CA GLU A 95 -23.84 -27.88 2.58
C GLU A 95 -24.88 -28.18 1.49
N VAL A 96 -24.55 -29.11 0.61
CA VAL A 96 -25.41 -29.56 -0.50
C VAL A 96 -25.86 -30.99 -0.28
N PHE A 97 -27.09 -31.29 -0.66
CA PHE A 97 -27.72 -32.59 -0.52
C PHE A 97 -27.59 -33.36 -1.83
N LEU A 98 -26.99 -34.55 -1.77
CA LEU A 98 -26.78 -35.41 -2.93
C LEU A 98 -27.95 -36.39 -3.03
N LEU A 99 -28.64 -36.37 -4.16
CA LEU A 99 -29.74 -37.28 -4.48
C LEU A 99 -29.40 -38.04 -5.77
N ALA A 100 -29.43 -39.36 -5.70
CA ALA A 100 -29.21 -40.22 -6.86
C ALA A 100 -30.48 -40.33 -7.69
N ASP A 101 -30.39 -39.96 -8.97
CA ASP A 101 -31.41 -40.23 -9.99
C ASP A 101 -30.98 -41.47 -10.78
N MET A 102 -31.62 -42.59 -10.47
CA MET A 102 -31.33 -43.88 -11.09
C MET A 102 -31.85 -43.98 -12.53
N ASP A 103 -32.90 -43.22 -12.87
CA ASP A 103 -33.51 -43.23 -14.19
C ASP A 103 -32.60 -42.52 -15.20
N GLU A 104 -32.07 -41.35 -14.83
CA GLU A 104 -31.15 -40.57 -15.66
C GLU A 104 -29.66 -40.95 -15.43
N GLN A 105 -29.37 -41.84 -14.47
CA GLN A 105 -28.02 -42.23 -14.03
C GLN A 105 -27.14 -41.05 -13.57
N MET A 106 -27.72 -40.06 -12.91
CA MET A 106 -27.04 -38.85 -12.45
C MET A 106 -27.10 -38.71 -10.92
N MET A 107 -26.01 -38.23 -10.33
CA MET A 107 -25.99 -37.69 -8.97
C MET A 107 -26.27 -36.19 -9.03
N CYS A 108 -27.35 -35.76 -8.40
CA CYS A 108 -27.84 -34.39 -8.40
C CYS A 108 -27.53 -33.72 -7.05
N TYR A 109 -26.92 -32.54 -7.10
CA TYR A 109 -26.51 -31.76 -5.93
C TYR A 109 -27.52 -30.64 -5.75
N TYR A 110 -28.23 -30.64 -4.64
CA TYR A 110 -29.24 -29.65 -4.31
C TYR A 110 -28.79 -28.77 -3.16
N ASN A 111 -29.08 -27.47 -3.23
CA ASN A 111 -28.91 -26.60 -2.07
C ASN A 111 -30.03 -26.80 -1.03
N ARG A 112 -29.98 -26.03 0.06
CA ARG A 112 -30.98 -26.08 1.14
C ARG A 112 -32.40 -25.72 0.73
N LEU A 113 -32.56 -25.02 -0.40
CA LEU A 113 -33.86 -24.67 -0.97
C LEU A 113 -34.39 -25.74 -1.93
N GLY A 114 -33.60 -26.78 -2.21
CA GLY A 114 -33.95 -27.81 -3.18
C GLY A 114 -33.70 -27.41 -4.64
N GLU A 115 -32.84 -26.42 -4.89
CA GLU A 115 -32.43 -26.03 -6.24
C GLU A 115 -31.23 -26.87 -6.70
N LEU A 116 -31.26 -27.38 -7.93
CA LEU A 116 -30.17 -28.16 -8.50
C LEU A 116 -28.99 -27.24 -8.85
N VAL A 117 -27.89 -27.35 -8.10
CA VAL A 117 -26.70 -26.50 -8.28
C VAL A 117 -25.64 -27.17 -9.16
N TYR A 118 -25.61 -28.50 -9.20
CA TYR A 118 -24.64 -29.26 -10.00
C TYR A 118 -25.15 -30.70 -10.21
N SER A 119 -24.70 -31.36 -11.27
CA SER A 119 -24.99 -32.77 -11.51
C SER A 119 -23.81 -33.46 -12.19
N ARG A 120 -23.58 -34.73 -11.87
CA ARG A 120 -22.59 -35.59 -12.54
C ARG A 120 -23.12 -37.00 -12.74
N PRO A 121 -22.54 -37.83 -13.62
CA PRO A 121 -22.89 -39.25 -13.71
C PRO A 121 -22.67 -40.00 -12.38
N LEU A 122 -23.51 -40.99 -12.11
CA LEU A 122 -23.36 -41.89 -10.96
C LEU A 122 -22.07 -42.70 -11.06
N MET A 123 -21.33 -42.77 -9.95
CA MET A 123 -20.19 -43.67 -9.80
C MET A 123 -20.67 -45.12 -9.64
N GLN A 124 -19.79 -46.08 -9.93
CA GLN A 124 -20.15 -47.51 -9.97
C GLN A 124 -20.71 -48.04 -8.63
N ASN A 125 -20.24 -47.49 -7.51
CA ASN A 125 -20.72 -47.79 -6.16
C ASN A 125 -22.06 -47.12 -5.81
N GLU A 126 -22.44 -46.05 -6.51
CA GLU A 126 -23.70 -45.30 -6.30
C GLU A 126 -24.86 -45.87 -7.14
N LYS A 127 -24.56 -46.76 -8.10
CA LYS A 127 -25.56 -47.45 -8.94
C LYS A 127 -26.30 -48.59 -8.22
N GLN A 128 -26.04 -48.79 -6.93
CA GLN A 128 -26.68 -49.83 -6.15
C GLN A 128 -27.97 -49.28 -5.53
N TYR A 129 -29.12 -49.86 -5.91
CA TYR A 129 -30.44 -49.43 -5.43
C TYR A 129 -30.48 -49.37 -3.89
N SER A 130 -30.75 -48.18 -3.36
CA SER A 130 -31.12 -48.00 -1.96
C SER A 130 -32.65 -48.06 -1.86
N ILE A 131 -33.17 -48.59 -0.75
CA ILE A 131 -34.62 -48.79 -0.55
C ILE A 131 -35.43 -47.46 -0.57
N THR A 132 -34.74 -46.32 -0.58
CA THR A 132 -35.30 -44.95 -0.59
C THR A 132 -35.56 -44.35 -1.98
N ASP A 133 -35.22 -45.02 -3.08
CA ASP A 133 -35.09 -44.44 -4.43
C ASP A 133 -36.42 -44.09 -5.16
N ASN A 134 -37.53 -43.91 -4.45
CA ASN A 134 -38.86 -43.64 -5.04
C ASN A 134 -39.34 -42.19 -4.86
N PHE A 135 -38.48 -41.20 -5.07
CA PHE A 135 -38.91 -39.79 -5.10
C PHE A 135 -39.20 -39.35 -6.55
N LYS A 136 -40.47 -39.36 -6.94
CA LYS A 136 -40.92 -38.80 -8.22
C LYS A 136 -40.87 -37.27 -8.16
N VAL A 137 -39.96 -36.67 -8.92
CA VAL A 137 -39.95 -35.23 -9.17
C VAL A 137 -41.19 -34.88 -10.00
N VAL A 138 -42.12 -34.13 -9.42
CA VAL A 138 -43.26 -33.56 -10.15
C VAL A 138 -42.71 -32.43 -11.04
N LYS A 139 -42.59 -32.68 -12.34
CA LYS A 139 -42.33 -31.62 -13.32
C LYS A 139 -43.58 -30.74 -13.41
N ASN A 140 -43.54 -29.56 -12.80
CA ASN A 140 -44.49 -28.49 -13.12
C ASN A 140 -44.10 -27.93 -14.50
N GLY A 141 -45.03 -28.05 -15.46
CA GLY A 141 -44.91 -27.47 -16.80
C GLY A 141 -45.17 -25.97 -16.85
#